data_AF-L1J5H9-F1
#
_entry.id   AF-L1J5H9-F1
#
_cell.length_a   1.000
_cell.length_b   1.000
_cell.length_c   1.000
_cell.angle_alpha   90.00
_cell.angle_beta   90.00
_cell.angle_gamma   90.00
#
_symmetry.space_group_name_H-M   'P 1'
#
loop_
_entity.id
_entity.type
_entity.pdbx_description
1 polymer ?
#
loop_
_entity_poly.entity_id
_entity_poly.type
_entity_poly.pdbx_seq_one_letter_code
_entity_poly.pdbx_strand_id
1 'polypeptide(L)'
;MCSDAGVVVGDIVEFTADDLCTVGIVEKIRDDYVMILPLVRREGMGEECYVDESQPMFTVSRDVCRSLNVYPSQRVAWSTASPHHNPHGEESEDCYFIEDSVADNCVIPVKYISDT
;
A
#
# COMPACT_ATOMS: atom_id res chain seq x y z
N MET A 1 23.37 -7.18 -13.65
CA MET A 1 22.19 -7.73 -14.34
C MET A 1 21.16 -7.99 -13.25
N CYS A 2 20.31 -7.00 -12.97
CA CYS A 2 19.18 -7.24 -12.08
C CYS A 2 18.26 -8.20 -12.84
N SER A 3 18.06 -9.39 -12.30
CA SER A 3 17.06 -10.31 -12.81
C SER A 3 15.73 -9.59 -12.89
N ASP A 4 15.10 -9.68 -14.04
CA ASP A 4 13.71 -9.29 -14.30
C ASP A 4 12.81 -10.19 -13.46
N ALA A 5 12.86 -10.01 -12.14
CA ALA A 5 11.99 -10.66 -11.19
C ALA A 5 10.65 -9.94 -11.34
N GLY A 6 9.87 -10.38 -12.32
CA GLY A 6 8.54 -9.82 -12.53
C GLY A 6 7.74 -9.84 -11.23
N VAL A 7 6.87 -8.84 -11.09
CA VAL A 7 6.02 -8.60 -9.91
C VAL A 7 5.37 -9.89 -9.37
N VAL A 8 5.35 -10.07 -8.04
CA VAL A 8 4.67 -11.17 -7.34
C VAL A 8 3.59 -10.68 -6.37
N VAL A 9 2.71 -11.57 -5.92
CA VAL A 9 1.71 -11.25 -4.89
C VAL A 9 2.39 -10.86 -3.59
N GLY A 10 1.94 -9.76 -2.98
CA GLY A 10 2.52 -9.13 -1.80
C GLY A 10 3.58 -8.06 -2.09
N ASP A 11 4.03 -7.91 -3.34
CA ASP A 11 4.95 -6.83 -3.70
C ASP A 11 4.24 -5.47 -3.56
N ILE A 12 4.99 -4.48 -3.06
CA ILE A 12 4.62 -3.09 -3.21
C ILE A 12 5.14 -2.59 -4.54
N VAL A 13 4.24 -2.02 -5.34
CA VAL A 13 4.54 -1.56 -6.70
C VAL A 13 4.12 -0.12 -6.87
N GLU A 14 4.91 0.62 -7.64
CA GLU A 14 4.45 1.82 -8.34
C GLU A 14 3.75 1.38 -9.63
N PHE A 15 2.61 1.96 -9.94
CA PHE A 15 1.85 1.65 -11.16
C PHE A 15 1.19 2.90 -11.73
N THR A 16 0.81 2.82 -13.01
CA THR A 16 0.01 3.85 -13.68
C THR A 16 -1.31 3.27 -14.17
N ALA A 17 -2.43 3.88 -13.78
CA ALA A 17 -3.78 3.53 -14.22
C ALA A 17 -4.58 4.80 -14.48
N ASP A 18 -5.31 4.89 -15.60
CA ASP A 18 -6.17 6.04 -15.92
C ASP A 18 -5.46 7.41 -15.76
N ASP A 19 -4.22 7.51 -16.26
CA ASP A 19 -3.32 8.68 -16.15
C ASP A 19 -2.91 9.06 -14.70
N LEU A 20 -3.26 8.25 -13.70
CA LEU A 20 -2.81 8.37 -12.31
C LEU A 20 -1.62 7.44 -12.06
N CYS A 21 -0.50 8.01 -11.63
CA CYS A 21 0.63 7.24 -11.08
C CYS A 21 0.50 7.18 -9.56
N THR A 22 0.51 5.99 -8.99
CA THR A 22 0.37 5.78 -7.54
C THR A 22 1.08 4.49 -7.11
N VAL A 23 0.98 4.12 -5.83
CA VAL A 23 1.57 2.91 -5.28
C VAL A 23 0.52 2.01 -4.65
N GLY A 24 0.76 0.71 -4.64
CA GLY A 24 -0.17 -0.28 -4.13
C GLY A 24 0.48 -1.62 -3.82
N ILE A 25 -0.25 -2.48 -3.12
CA ILE A 25 0.13 -3.87 -2.88
C ILE A 25 -0.51 -4.78 -3.93
N VAL A 26 0.25 -5.74 -4.42
CA VAL A 26 -0.21 -6.72 -5.39
C VAL A 26 -1.02 -7.81 -4.67
N GLU A 27 -2.34 -7.76 -4.81
CA GLU A 27 -3.25 -8.73 -4.20
C GLU A 27 -3.35 -10.01 -5.03
N LYS A 28 -3.35 -9.87 -6.36
CA LYS A 28 -3.58 -11.00 -7.26
C LYS A 28 -2.95 -10.81 -8.62
N ILE A 29 -2.48 -11.90 -9.21
CA ILE A 29 -1.99 -11.94 -10.59
C ILE A 29 -2.87 -12.92 -11.38
N ARG A 30 -3.31 -12.50 -12.57
CA ARG A 30 -4.09 -13.32 -13.50
C ARG A 30 -3.61 -13.06 -14.93
N ASP A 31 -3.02 -14.07 -15.54
CA ASP A 31 -2.44 -13.98 -16.89
C ASP A 31 -1.49 -12.78 -16.99
N ASP A 32 -1.78 -11.81 -17.85
CA ASP A 32 -0.99 -10.58 -18.07
C ASP A 32 -1.45 -9.39 -17.21
N TYR A 33 -2.44 -9.59 -16.33
CA TYR A 33 -3.02 -8.56 -15.48
C TYR A 33 -2.68 -8.75 -14.00
N VAL A 34 -2.59 -7.62 -13.31
CA VAL A 34 -2.32 -7.52 -11.88
C VAL A 34 -3.46 -6.75 -11.22
N MET A 35 -3.98 -7.29 -10.12
CA MET A 35 -4.93 -6.62 -9.25
C MET A 35 -4.17 -6.02 -8.08
N ILE A 36 -4.30 -4.71 -7.92
CA ILE A 36 -3.52 -3.91 -6.98
C ILE A 36 -4.47 -3.17 -6.06
N LEU A 37 -4.25 -3.29 -4.76
CA LEU A 37 -4.92 -2.48 -3.75
C LEU A 37 -4.06 -1.25 -3.46
N PRO A 38 -4.56 -0.02 -3.72
CA PRO A 38 -3.77 1.19 -3.56
C PRO A 38 -3.40 1.41 -2.08
N LEU A 39 -2.18 1.91 -1.84
CA LEU A 39 -1.79 2.36 -0.51
C LEU A 39 -2.23 3.81 -0.30
N VAL A 40 -2.49 4.15 0.95
CA VAL A 40 -2.73 5.52 1.40
C VAL A 40 -1.71 5.97 2.42
N ARG A 41 -1.57 7.28 2.58
CA ARG A 41 -0.90 7.88 3.73
C ARG A 41 -1.94 8.35 4.74
N ARG A 42 -1.61 8.23 6.02
CA ARG A 42 -2.42 8.81 7.09
C ARG A 42 -1.98 10.25 7.33
N GLU A 43 -2.95 11.16 7.41
CA GLU A 43 -2.64 12.55 7.73
C GLU A 43 -1.92 12.66 9.09
N GLY A 44 -0.83 13.43 9.15
CA GLY A 44 -0.10 13.70 10.39
C GLY A 44 0.78 12.57 10.92
N MET A 45 0.87 11.41 10.25
CA MET A 45 1.63 10.23 10.73
C MET A 45 2.93 9.93 9.96
N GLY A 46 3.41 10.87 9.15
CA GLY A 46 4.71 10.76 8.46
C GLY A 46 4.62 10.14 7.08
N GLU A 47 5.66 9.40 6.67
CA GLU A 47 5.83 8.85 5.31
C GLU A 47 5.31 7.41 5.15
N GLU A 48 4.82 6.81 6.24
CA GLU A 48 4.24 5.47 6.27
C GLU A 48 3.02 5.37 5.34
N CYS A 49 2.99 4.29 4.56
CA CYS A 49 1.88 3.94 3.68
C CYS A 49 1.12 2.74 4.26
N TYR A 50 -0.20 2.70 4.09
CA TYR A 50 -1.10 1.73 4.68
C TYR A 50 -2.01 1.14 3.63
N VAL A 51 -2.41 -0.12 3.83
CA VAL A 51 -3.46 -0.75 3.04
C VAL A 51 -4.82 -0.27 3.53
N ASP A 52 -5.63 0.28 2.62
CA ASP A 52 -7.03 0.61 2.91
C ASP A 52 -7.94 -0.37 2.17
N GLU A 53 -8.32 -1.47 2.84
CA GLU A 53 -9.13 -2.54 2.26
C GLU A 53 -10.50 -2.07 1.73
N SER A 54 -10.99 -0.90 2.20
CA SER A 54 -12.25 -0.34 1.73
C SER A 54 -12.17 0.28 0.33
N GLN A 55 -10.97 0.46 -0.23
CA GLN A 55 -10.78 1.08 -1.54
C GLN A 55 -10.97 0.10 -2.70
N PRO A 56 -11.44 0.59 -3.87
CA PRO A 56 -11.52 -0.25 -5.05
C PRO A 56 -10.13 -0.68 -5.50
N MET A 57 -9.99 -1.95 -5.87
CA MET A 57 -8.77 -2.46 -6.50
C MET A 57 -8.63 -1.93 -7.93
N PHE A 58 -7.39 -1.64 -8.31
CA PHE A 58 -7.02 -1.38 -9.70
C PHE A 58 -6.72 -2.71 -10.40
N THR A 59 -7.09 -2.80 -11.67
CA THR A 59 -6.66 -3.89 -12.56
C THR A 59 -5.81 -3.28 -13.67
N VAL A 60 -4.52 -3.59 -13.68
CA VAL A 60 -3.56 -3.03 -14.62
C VAL A 60 -2.78 -4.13 -15.32
N SER A 61 -2.15 -3.79 -16.44
CA SER A 61 -1.22 -4.70 -17.11
C SER A 61 0.07 -4.83 -16.30
N ARG A 62 0.72 -6.00 -16.36
CA ARG A 62 1.94 -6.27 -15.57
C ARG A 62 3.13 -5.40 -15.96
N ASP A 63 3.17 -4.93 -17.22
CA ASP A 63 4.24 -4.09 -17.78
C ASP A 63 4.24 -2.64 -17.28
N VAL A 64 3.12 -2.17 -16.72
CA VAL A 64 3.02 -0.81 -16.15
C VAL A 64 3.30 -0.77 -14.65
N CYS A 65 3.79 -1.88 -14.08
CA CYS A 65 4.12 -2.00 -12.66
C CYS A 65 5.64 -2.03 -12.45
N ARG A 66 6.12 -1.29 -11.46
CA ARG A 66 7.51 -1.30 -11.00
C ARG A 66 7.54 -1.68 -9.53
N SER A 67 8.13 -2.83 -9.18
CA SER A 67 8.33 -3.20 -7.77
C SER A 67 9.24 -2.20 -7.05
N LEU A 68 8.89 -1.88 -5.81
CA LEU A 68 9.60 -0.97 -4.94
C LEU A 68 10.19 -1.74 -3.76
N ASN A 69 11.41 -1.37 -3.35
CA ASN A 69 11.92 -1.79 -2.05
C ASN A 69 11.15 -1.07 -0.95
N VAL A 70 10.66 -1.86 0.00
CA VAL A 70 9.93 -1.38 1.16
C VAL A 70 10.41 -2.07 2.42
N TYR A 71 10.36 -1.35 3.53
CA TYR A 71 10.44 -1.93 4.86
C TYR A 71 9.03 -2.15 5.39
N PRO A 72 8.55 -3.41 5.51
CA PRO A 72 7.27 -3.70 6.13
C PRO A 72 7.33 -3.41 7.63
N SER A 73 6.31 -2.75 8.14
CA SER A 73 6.14 -2.45 9.56
C SER A 73 4.73 -2.81 9.97
N GLN A 74 4.58 -3.51 11.07
CA GLN A 74 3.27 -3.80 11.63
C GLN A 74 3.01 -2.77 12.72
N ARG A 75 1.93 -1.99 12.60
CA ARG A 75 1.45 -1.16 13.71
C ARG A 75 0.20 -1.79 14.30
N VAL A 76 0.14 -1.75 15.63
CA VAL A 76 -1.12 -2.00 16.34
C VAL A 76 -2.02 -0.83 15.98
N ALA A 77 -3.17 -1.11 15.35
CA ALA A 77 -4.17 -0.08 15.06
C ALA A 77 -4.51 0.62 16.37
N TRP A 78 -4.23 1.92 16.47
CA TRP A 78 -4.45 2.67 17.69
C TRP A 78 -5.96 2.88 17.86
N SER A 79 -6.62 1.99 18.59
CA SER A 79 -7.94 2.24 19.14
C SER A 79 -7.83 3.38 20.16
N THR A 80 -8.58 4.46 19.98
CA THR A 80 -8.66 5.58 20.93
C THR A 80 -9.36 5.20 22.25
N ALA A 81 -9.77 3.94 22.41
CA ALA A 81 -10.43 3.43 23.61
C ALA A 81 -9.46 2.70 24.57
N SER A 82 -8.82 3.47 25.46
CA SER A 82 -8.15 3.05 26.71
C SER A 82 -6.77 2.36 26.67
N PRO A 83 -5.84 2.72 27.59
CA PRO A 83 -4.46 2.22 27.61
C PRO A 83 -4.28 0.83 28.27
N HIS A 84 -5.35 0.09 28.56
CA HIS A 84 -5.30 -1.13 29.38
C HIS A 84 -6.05 -2.36 28.83
N HIS A 85 -6.43 -2.38 27.56
CA HIS A 85 -7.01 -3.57 26.96
C HIS A 85 -6.46 -3.81 25.56
N ASN A 86 -5.53 -4.76 25.44
CA ASN A 86 -5.52 -5.64 24.26
C ASN A 86 -5.62 -7.12 24.67
N PRO A 87 -6.83 -7.63 25.00
CA PRO A 87 -7.11 -9.05 25.17
C PRO A 87 -8.12 -9.59 24.14
N HIS A 88 -8.47 -8.83 23.09
CA HIS A 88 -9.70 -9.03 22.31
C HIS A 88 -9.60 -8.98 20.76
N GLY A 89 -8.41 -9.05 20.17
CA GLY A 89 -8.27 -9.17 18.70
C GLY A 89 -8.34 -7.84 17.96
N GLU A 90 -7.41 -6.95 18.27
CA GLU A 90 -7.15 -5.74 17.47
C GLU A 90 -6.59 -6.14 16.10
N GLU A 91 -7.20 -5.62 15.02
CA GLU A 91 -6.71 -5.81 13.65
C GLU A 91 -5.37 -5.06 13.51
N SER A 92 -4.31 -5.80 13.15
CA SER A 92 -3.02 -5.17 12.87
C SER A 92 -3.07 -4.48 11.52
N GLU A 93 -2.63 -3.22 11.46
CA GLU A 93 -2.50 -2.51 10.18
C GLU A 93 -1.14 -2.83 9.56
N ASP A 94 -1.19 -3.37 8.34
CA ASP A 94 0.00 -3.57 7.52
C ASP A 94 0.48 -2.21 6.99
N CYS A 95 1.64 -1.78 7.49
CA CYS A 95 2.27 -0.51 7.13
C CYS A 95 3.54 -0.78 6.30
N TYR A 96 3.83 0.12 5.37
CA TYR A 96 4.97 0.01 4.47
C TYR A 96 5.72 1.33 4.39
N PHE A 97 7.03 1.29 4.63
CA PHE A 97 7.92 2.41 4.36
C PHE A 97 8.57 2.19 3.00
N ILE A 98 8.35 3.12 2.07
CA ILE A 98 8.93 3.03 0.73
C ILE A 98 10.34 3.61 0.77
N GLU A 99 11.34 2.78 0.51
CA GLU A 99 12.76 3.20 0.53
C GLU A 99 13.20 3.75 -0.83
N ASP A 100 12.62 3.21 -1.90
CA ASP A 100 12.91 3.64 -3.26
C ASP A 100 12.29 5.02 -3.57
N SER A 101 12.95 5.79 -4.44
CA SER A 101 12.33 6.98 -5.01
C SER A 101 11.19 6.59 -5.93
N VAL A 102 10.02 7.21 -5.71
CA VAL A 102 8.86 7.15 -6.62
C VAL A 102 8.99 8.21 -7.70
N ALA A 103 8.25 8.04 -8.80
CA ALA A 103 8.18 9.01 -9.89
C ALA A 103 7.65 10.36 -9.38
N ASP A 104 8.12 11.46 -9.98
CA ASP A 104 7.76 12.83 -9.55
C ASP A 104 6.25 13.12 -9.62
N ASN A 105 5.53 12.42 -10.51
CA ASN A 105 4.08 12.52 -10.67
C ASN A 105 3.32 11.43 -9.89
N CYS A 106 4.00 10.61 -9.09
CA CYS A 106 3.38 9.58 -8.27
C CYS A 106 2.67 10.22 -7.06
N VAL A 107 1.36 10.00 -6.96
CA VAL A 107 0.53 10.56 -5.90
C VAL A 107 -0.02 9.43 -5.03
N ILE A 108 0.39 9.42 -3.77
CA ILE A 108 -0.16 8.52 -2.74
C ILE A 108 -1.29 9.27 -2.02
N PRO A 109 -2.56 8.85 -2.12
CA PRO A 109 -3.68 9.55 -1.50
C PRO A 109 -3.52 9.64 0.02
N VAL A 110 -3.95 10.76 0.59
CA VAL A 110 -4.01 10.94 2.04
C VAL A 110 -5.42 10.59 2.54
N LYS A 111 -5.51 9.64 3.46
CA LYS A 111 -6.75 9.29 4.17
C LYS A 111 -6.83 10.09 5.46
N TYR A 112 -7.93 10.83 5.60
CA TYR A 112 -8.33 11.46 6.85
C TYR A 112 -8.97 10.39 7.73
N ILE A 113 -8.44 10.20 8.93
CA ILE A 113 -9.13 9.40 9.93
C ILE A 113 -10.11 10.34 10.62
N SER A 114 -11.40 10.18 10.32
CA SER A 114 -12.42 10.82 11.14
C SER A 114 -12.49 10.07 12.46
N ASP A 115 -12.26 10.79 13.56
CA ASP A 115 -12.57 10.32 14.90
C ASP A 115 -14.09 10.09 15.00
N THR A 116 -14.57 8.89 14.66
CA THR A 116 -15.94 8.45 14.90
C THR A 116 -15.95 7.20 15.74
#